data_AF-A0A7S3I3V8-F1
#
_entry.id   AF-A0A7S3I3V8-F1
#
_cell.length_a   1.000
_cell.length_b   1.000
_cell.length_c   1.000
_cell.angle_alpha   90.00
_cell.angle_beta   90.00
_cell.angle_gamma   90.00
#
_symmetry.space_group_name_H-M   'P 1'
#
loop_
_entity.id
_entity.type
_entity.pdbx_description
1 polymer ?
#
loop_
_entity_poly.entity_id
_entity_poly.type
_entity_poly.pdbx_seq_one_letter_code
_entity_poly.pdbx_strand_id
1 'polypeptide(L)'
;MNKGPGVNGQPTFYREYRWDQPIGLARDGHLIMGPYMNSEGDLWTCEDRDVCNGAFVGKQYVYVGSDSFPYVLGCYGPGPKPEYKPSCTNNGCGSKSAEATGALSASLAGLSAAALVFTLC
;
A
#
# COMPACT_ATOMS: atom_id res chain seq x y z
N MET A 1 23.93 1.54 5.12
CA MET A 1 23.80 1.20 6.57
C MET A 1 24.97 1.75 7.40
N ASN A 2 24.88 3.00 7.87
CA ASN A 2 25.81 3.51 8.88
C ASN A 2 25.12 3.53 10.25
N LYS A 3 25.82 3.02 11.26
CA LYS A 3 25.33 2.89 12.64
C LYS A 3 25.37 4.27 13.30
N GLY A 4 24.21 4.86 13.60
CA GLY A 4 24.05 6.16 14.26
C GLY A 4 23.85 6.04 15.77
N PRO A 5 24.20 7.08 16.55
CA PRO A 5 24.08 7.07 18.01
C PRO A 5 22.62 7.00 18.44
N GLY A 6 22.20 5.97 19.17
CA GLY A 6 20.79 5.73 19.49
C GLY A 6 20.07 6.89 20.19
N VAL A 7 18.75 6.96 20.02
CA VAL A 7 17.86 7.84 20.78
C VAL A 7 17.11 7.02 21.84
N ASN A 8 16.87 7.60 23.02
CA ASN A 8 16.01 7.04 24.08
C ASN A 8 16.27 5.56 24.44
N GLY A 9 17.51 5.20 24.78
CA GLY A 9 17.83 3.88 25.30
C GLY A 9 17.87 2.75 24.26
N GLN A 10 17.68 3.05 22.97
CA GLN A 10 18.02 2.10 21.92
C GLN A 10 19.53 2.14 21.67
N PRO A 11 20.22 0.99 21.59
CA PRO A 11 21.68 0.97 21.55
C PRO A 11 22.23 1.60 20.28
N THR A 12 21.47 1.63 19.17
CA THR A 12 21.77 2.35 17.92
C THR A 12 20.57 2.44 16.98
N PHE A 13 20.52 3.51 16.18
CA PHE A 13 19.64 3.58 15.02
C PHE A 13 20.47 3.37 13.74
N TYR A 14 19.91 2.67 12.75
CA TYR A 14 20.51 2.64 11.42
C TYR A 14 20.15 3.96 10.75
N ARG A 15 21.13 4.85 10.59
CA ARG A 15 20.95 6.04 9.77
C ARG A 15 21.18 5.60 8.34
N GLU A 16 20.10 5.48 7.60
CA GLU A 16 20.22 5.14 6.20
C GLU A 16 20.64 6.40 5.44
N TYR A 17 21.80 6.33 4.76
CA TYR A 17 22.30 7.41 3.90
C TYR A 17 21.80 7.23 2.45
N ARG A 18 21.11 6.10 2.22
CA ARG A 18 20.67 5.56 0.93
C ARG A 18 19.24 5.06 1.09
N TRP A 19 18.25 5.88 0.78
CA TRP A 19 16.85 5.56 1.06
C TRP A 19 16.26 4.45 0.17
N ASP A 20 17.07 3.89 -0.74
CA ASP A 20 16.77 2.84 -1.73
C ASP A 20 17.09 1.42 -1.23
N GLN A 21 17.20 1.19 0.08
CA GLN A 21 17.53 -0.12 0.66
C GLN A 21 16.28 -0.91 1.07
N PRO A 22 16.35 -2.26 1.05
CA PRO A 22 15.28 -3.11 1.57
C PRO A 22 15.08 -2.90 3.08
N ILE A 23 13.82 -2.78 3.49
CA ILE A 23 13.40 -2.64 4.90
C ILE A 23 12.75 -3.92 5.45
N GLY A 24 12.44 -4.88 4.58
CA GLY A 24 11.82 -6.14 4.98
C GLY A 24 11.72 -7.17 3.87
N LEU A 25 11.13 -8.31 4.22
CA LEU A 25 10.83 -9.42 3.33
C LEU A 25 9.36 -9.80 3.51
N ALA A 26 8.61 -9.83 2.42
CA ALA A 26 7.23 -10.28 2.42
C ALA A 26 7.14 -11.80 2.54
N ARG A 27 5.98 -12.33 2.94
CA ARG A 27 5.81 -13.79 3.17
C ARG A 27 5.91 -14.63 1.90
N ASP A 28 5.69 -14.04 0.74
CA ASP A 28 5.86 -14.66 -0.59
C ASP A 28 7.32 -14.61 -1.08
N GLY A 29 8.24 -14.04 -0.29
CA GLY A 29 9.67 -14.01 -0.57
C GLY A 29 10.15 -12.79 -1.36
N HIS A 30 9.28 -11.83 -1.70
CA HIS A 30 9.72 -10.58 -2.34
C HIS A 30 10.23 -9.57 -1.31
N LEU A 31 11.21 -8.76 -1.70
CA LEU A 31 11.73 -7.69 -0.85
C LEU A 31 10.67 -6.60 -0.66
N ILE A 32 10.72 -5.95 0.51
CA ILE A 32 9.97 -4.73 0.80
C ILE A 32 10.97 -3.58 0.85
N MET A 33 10.84 -2.63 -0.05
CA MET A 33 11.66 -1.41 -0.13
C MET A 33 11.02 -0.29 0.67
N GLY A 34 11.83 0.70 1.07
CA GLY A 34 11.32 1.92 1.71
C GLY A 34 10.44 2.77 0.77
N PRO A 35 9.87 3.88 1.29
CA PRO A 35 9.01 4.76 0.51
C PRO A 35 9.73 5.61 -0.53
N TYR A 36 11.06 5.62 -0.50
CA TYR A 36 11.88 6.40 -1.41
C TYR A 36 12.47 5.50 -2.50
N MET A 37 12.30 5.90 -3.75
CA MET A 37 12.84 5.23 -4.94
C MET A 37 14.37 5.35 -5.02
N ASN A 38 14.91 6.46 -4.53
CA ASN A 38 16.32 6.79 -4.68
C ASN A 38 16.85 7.54 -3.44
N SER A 39 18.15 7.81 -3.46
CA SER A 39 18.82 8.54 -2.38
C SER A 39 18.51 10.05 -2.36
N GLU A 40 17.90 10.57 -3.43
CA GLU A 40 17.48 11.96 -3.56
C GLU A 40 16.15 12.23 -2.83
N GLY A 41 15.40 11.16 -2.52
CA GLY A 41 14.18 11.23 -1.72
C GLY A 41 12.91 11.23 -2.57
N ASP A 42 12.96 10.82 -3.83
CA ASP A 42 11.76 10.67 -4.66
C ASP A 42 10.86 9.57 -4.11
N LEU A 43 9.57 9.84 -4.01
CA LEU A 43 8.58 8.89 -3.51
C LEU A 43 8.02 8.03 -4.64
N TRP A 44 7.67 6.78 -4.33
CA TRP A 44 6.88 5.94 -5.23
C TRP A 44 5.49 6.54 -5.43
N THR A 45 5.12 6.83 -6.67
CA THR A 45 3.79 7.34 -7.05
C THR A 45 2.82 6.20 -7.41
N CYS A 46 1.55 6.53 -7.65
CA CYS A 46 0.56 5.54 -8.07
C CYS A 46 0.88 4.93 -9.45
N GLU A 47 1.58 5.68 -10.30
CA GLU A 47 1.98 5.29 -11.64
C GLU A 47 3.16 4.33 -11.63
N ASP A 48 3.94 4.28 -10.55
CA ASP A 48 5.13 3.42 -10.45
C ASP A 48 4.78 2.01 -9.95
N ARG A 49 3.64 1.88 -9.26
CA ARG A 49 3.24 0.64 -8.58
C ARG A 49 2.00 -0.01 -9.18
N ASP A 50 1.75 -1.24 -8.77
CA ASP A 50 0.51 -1.98 -9.02
C ASP A 50 -0.47 -1.90 -7.83
N VAL A 51 -1.62 -2.54 -7.96
CA VAL A 51 -2.66 -2.58 -6.92
C VAL A 51 -2.21 -3.27 -5.62
N CYS A 52 -1.19 -4.12 -5.67
CA CYS A 52 -0.60 -4.76 -4.50
C CYS A 52 0.43 -3.89 -3.78
N ASN A 53 0.70 -2.69 -4.32
CA ASN A 53 1.76 -1.79 -3.90
C ASN A 53 3.16 -2.35 -4.18
N GLY A 54 3.32 -3.07 -5.29
CA GLY A 54 4.62 -3.50 -5.80
C GLY A 54 5.02 -2.85 -7.11
N ALA A 55 6.31 -2.89 -7.39
CA ALA A 55 6.95 -2.31 -8.56
C ALA A 55 8.08 -3.22 -9.06
N PHE A 56 8.50 -3.03 -10.31
CA PHE A 56 9.68 -3.70 -10.86
C PHE A 56 10.91 -2.82 -10.74
N VAL A 57 11.90 -3.27 -9.97
CA VAL A 57 13.24 -2.67 -9.93
C VAL A 57 14.16 -3.56 -10.77
N GLY A 58 14.44 -3.12 -12.00
CA GLY A 58 15.11 -3.95 -13.00
C GLY A 58 14.25 -5.16 -13.39
N LYS A 59 14.69 -6.37 -13.02
CA LYS A 59 13.97 -7.64 -13.29
C LYS A 59 13.29 -8.21 -12.05
N GLN A 60 13.45 -7.58 -10.89
CA GLN A 60 12.92 -8.08 -9.63
C GLN A 60 11.64 -7.33 -9.28
N TYR A 61 10.62 -8.11 -8.92
CA TYR A 61 9.41 -7.56 -8.34
C TYR A 61 9.64 -7.34 -6.83
N VAL A 62 9.27 -6.16 -6.35
CA VAL A 62 9.42 -5.76 -4.95
C VAL A 62 8.15 -5.06 -4.48
N TYR A 63 7.84 -5.16 -3.19
CA TYR A 63 6.87 -4.26 -2.56
C TYR A 63 7.57 -2.98 -2.14
N VAL A 64 6.85 -1.87 -2.11
CA VAL A 64 7.45 -0.57 -1.79
C VAL A 64 6.69 0.11 -0.66
N GLY A 65 7.37 0.90 0.16
CA GLY A 65 6.66 1.86 1.00
C GLY A 65 6.02 2.93 0.12
N SER A 66 4.96 3.57 0.59
CA SER A 66 4.32 4.67 -0.13
C SER A 66 3.59 5.60 0.82
N ASP A 67 3.31 6.80 0.33
CA ASP A 67 2.51 7.80 1.05
C ASP A 67 1.01 7.64 0.81
N SER A 68 0.59 6.73 -0.06
CA SER A 68 -0.81 6.50 -0.45
C SER A 68 -1.14 5.01 -0.49
N PHE A 69 -2.38 4.67 -0.17
CA PHE A 69 -2.80 3.29 0.04
C PHE A 69 -2.71 2.42 -1.23
N PRO A 70 -2.28 1.14 -1.10
CA PRO A 70 -1.77 0.51 0.13
C PRO A 70 -0.40 1.06 0.53
N TYR A 71 -0.13 1.26 1.83
CA TYR A 71 1.10 1.96 2.27
C TYR A 71 2.39 1.10 2.23
N VAL A 72 2.25 -0.23 2.22
CA VAL A 72 3.39 -1.17 2.16
C VAL A 72 3.07 -2.40 1.29
N LEU A 73 2.19 -3.30 1.74
CA LEU A 73 1.80 -4.50 1.01
C LEU A 73 0.28 -4.63 1.08
N GLY A 74 -0.37 -4.62 -0.08
CA GLY A 74 -1.83 -4.79 -0.19
C GLY A 74 -2.25 -6.22 -0.52
N CYS A 75 -1.46 -6.91 -1.35
CA CYS A 75 -1.67 -8.30 -1.76
C CYS A 75 -0.34 -8.93 -2.21
N TYR A 76 -0.33 -10.23 -2.48
CA TYR A 76 0.82 -10.89 -3.09
C TYR A 76 0.72 -10.80 -4.62
N GLY A 77 1.59 -9.99 -5.22
CA GLY A 77 1.59 -9.68 -6.65
C GLY A 77 2.48 -10.61 -7.49
N PRO A 78 2.78 -10.22 -8.75
CA PRO A 78 2.44 -8.92 -9.38
C PRO A 78 0.94 -8.75 -9.63
N GLY A 79 0.43 -7.54 -9.40
CA GLY A 79 -0.95 -7.15 -9.66
C GLY A 79 -1.11 -6.30 -10.94
N PRO A 80 -2.35 -6.06 -11.38
CA PRO A 80 -2.63 -5.06 -12.40
C PRO A 80 -2.46 -3.64 -11.87
N LYS A 81 -2.46 -2.64 -12.76
CA LYS A 81 -2.49 -1.23 -12.37
C LYS A 81 -3.77 -0.92 -11.55
N PRO A 82 -3.68 -0.05 -10.53
CA PRO A 82 -4.83 0.30 -9.72
C PRO A 82 -5.83 1.15 -10.53
N GLU A 83 -6.99 0.57 -10.86
CA GLU A 83 -8.07 1.30 -11.56
C GLU A 83 -9.10 1.91 -10.61
N TYR A 84 -9.40 1.20 -9.52
CA TYR A 84 -10.47 1.55 -8.59
C TYR A 84 -9.91 2.19 -7.32
N LYS A 85 -10.43 3.36 -6.98
CA LYS A 85 -10.10 4.08 -5.77
C LYS A 85 -10.65 3.32 -4.56
N PRO A 86 -9.83 3.05 -3.53
CA PRO A 86 -10.30 2.44 -2.30
C PRO A 86 -11.31 3.35 -1.60
N SER A 87 -12.36 2.76 -1.04
CA SER A 87 -13.43 3.49 -0.36
C SER A 87 -13.01 4.00 1.03
N CYS A 88 -12.08 3.33 1.70
CA CYS A 88 -11.79 3.56 3.14
C CYS A 88 -10.61 4.49 3.39
N THR A 89 -10.11 5.13 2.35
CA THR A 89 -9.04 6.10 2.45
C THR A 89 -9.24 7.16 1.38
N ASN A 90 -9.01 8.41 1.78
CA ASN A 90 -9.04 9.52 0.85
C ASN A 90 -7.75 9.60 0.02
N ASN A 91 -6.72 8.83 0.41
CA ASN A 91 -5.38 8.86 -0.14
C ASN A 91 -4.98 7.48 -0.66
N GLY A 92 -5.59 7.07 -1.78
CA GLY A 92 -5.30 5.79 -2.44
C GLY A 92 -5.37 5.94 -3.96
N CYS A 93 -4.73 5.01 -4.66
CA CYS A 93 -4.61 5.02 -6.12
C CYS A 93 -5.89 4.57 -6.83
N GLY A 94 -6.07 5.00 -8.07
CA GLY A 94 -7.23 4.68 -8.91
C GLY A 94 -8.09 5.91 -9.23
N SER A 95 -8.75 5.87 -10.38
CA SER A 95 -9.58 6.98 -10.89
C SER A 95 -11.06 6.65 -10.93
N LYS A 96 -11.43 5.36 -10.86
CA LYS A 96 -12.81 4.89 -10.82
C LYS A 96 -13.25 4.70 -9.37
N SER A 97 -14.45 5.12 -9.02
CA SER A 97 -15.01 4.79 -7.69
C SER A 97 -15.36 3.31 -7.63
N ALA A 98 -14.90 2.61 -6.59
CA ALA A 98 -15.42 1.29 -6.25
C ALA A 98 -16.82 1.46 -5.64
N GLU A 99 -17.86 1.41 -6.47
CA GLU A 99 -19.23 1.26 -5.97
C GLU A 99 -19.38 -0.18 -5.47
N ALA A 100 -19.45 -0.35 -4.15
CA ALA A 100 -19.79 -1.62 -3.54
C ALA A 100 -21.26 -1.94 -3.89
N THR A 101 -21.50 -2.54 -5.05
CA THR A 101 -22.74 -3.26 -5.33
C THR A 101 -22.69 -4.57 -4.55
N GLY A 102 -22.80 -4.46 -3.23
CA GLY A 102 -23.10 -5.58 -2.37
C GLY A 102 -24.51 -6.06 -2.68
N ALA A 103 -24.68 -6.91 -3.68
CA ALA A 103 -25.90 -7.67 -3.87
C ALA A 103 -25.96 -8.76 -2.78
N LEU A 104 -26.19 -8.35 -1.54
CA LEU A 104 -26.70 -9.27 -0.53
C LEU A 104 -28.17 -9.46 -0.88
N SER A 105 -28.52 -10.57 -1.53
CA SER A 105 -29.91 -11.01 -1.70
C SER A 105 -30.48 -11.35 -0.32
N ALA A 106 -30.81 -10.34 0.48
CA ALA A 106 -31.61 -10.47 1.67
C ALA A 106 -33.07 -10.36 1.23
N SER A 107 -33.68 -11.51 0.91
CA SER A 107 -35.13 -11.65 0.82
C SER A 107 -35.72 -11.50 2.23
N LEU A 108 -35.97 -10.25 2.64
CA LEU A 108 -36.83 -9.95 3.78
C LEU A 108 -37.91 -9.00 3.30
N ALA A 109 -39.06 -9.59 3.00
CA ALA A 109 -40.28 -8.86 2.77
C ALA A 109 -40.57 -7.97 3.99
N GLY A 110 -40.57 -6.66 3.75
CA GLY A 110 -41.16 -5.66 4.64
C GLY A 110 -40.33 -5.31 5.88
N LEU A 111 -39.72 -4.13 5.88
CA LEU A 111 -40.16 -2.99 6.69
C LEU A 111 -39.24 -1.77 6.43
N SER A 112 -39.89 -0.62 6.21
CA SER A 112 -39.43 0.79 6.28
C SER A 112 -38.00 1.17 5.85
N ALA A 113 -37.95 2.13 4.93
CA ALA A 113 -36.78 2.87 4.48
C ALA A 113 -35.96 3.49 5.64
N ALA A 114 -34.93 2.79 6.05
CA ALA A 114 -33.65 3.38 6.42
C ALA A 114 -32.61 2.49 5.77
N ALA A 115 -32.07 2.96 4.65
CA ALA A 115 -31.02 2.26 3.94
C ALA A 115 -29.85 2.07 4.90
N LEU A 116 -29.74 0.87 5.50
CA LEU A 116 -28.48 0.34 6.00
C LEU A 116 -27.61 0.09 4.77
N VAL A 117 -27.11 1.18 4.20
CA VAL A 117 -25.87 1.13 3.44
C VAL A 117 -24.84 0.79 4.50
N PHE A 118 -24.48 -0.51 4.56
CA PHE A 118 -23.17 -0.89 5.05
C PHE A 118 -22.17 -0.19 4.13
N THR A 119 -21.86 1.06 4.46
CA THR A 119 -20.59 1.65 4.06
C THR A 119 -19.58 0.78 4.77
N LEU A 120 -19.00 -0.18 4.06
CA LEU A 120 -17.82 -0.89 4.52
C LEU A 120 -16.64 0.06 4.35
N CYS A 121 -16.72 1.15 5.13
CA CYS A 121 -15.79 2.14 5.66
C CYS A 121 -16.60 2.96 6.70
#